data_AF-A0A0C9M177-F1
#
_entry.id   AF-A0A0C9M177-F1
#
_cell.length_a   1.000
_cell.length_b   1.000
_cell.length_c   1.000
_cell.angle_alpha   90.00
_cell.angle_beta   90.00
_cell.angle_gamma   90.00
#
_symmetry.space_group_name_H-M   'P 1'
#
loop_
_entity.id
_entity.type
_entity.pdbx_description
1 polymer ?
#
loop_
_entity_poly.entity_id
_entity_poly.type
_entity_poly.pdbx_seq_one_letter_code
_entity_poly.pdbx_strand_id
1 'polypeptide(L)'
;MADRPESPEYRDTAFADVFGDSDGREVNGELSENLRLRSVHVTNGYRDGIAESKSSHVQDGFDEGYPLGAVLGYKAAWLLKVLDTICTALEHDHNRSDSAQHTGEWTFSDAQRELSMDNILSAQYFDQDGDLDRIGKSHPLIAKWTLLAEGRTKRTHRPELPETAVPLCHPR
;
A
#
# COMPACT_ATOMS: atom_id res chain seq x y z
N MET A 1 -65.35 67.82 -10.48
CA MET A 1 -64.18 68.29 -11.24
C MET A 1 -63.06 68.50 -10.24
N ALA A 2 -62.26 67.47 -10.01
CA ALA A 2 -61.08 67.52 -9.17
C ALA A 2 -59.93 67.04 -10.06
N ASP A 3 -59.04 67.99 -10.34
CA ASP A 3 -57.86 67.88 -11.18
C ASP A 3 -56.86 66.93 -10.51
N ARG A 4 -56.45 65.87 -11.21
CA ARG A 4 -55.47 64.90 -10.72
C ARG A 4 -54.09 65.34 -11.22
N PRO A 5 -53.14 65.68 -10.34
CA PRO A 5 -51.85 66.19 -10.77
C PRO A 5 -51.02 65.11 -11.48
N GLU A 6 -50.31 65.61 -12.48
CA GLU A 6 -49.42 64.93 -13.41
C GLU A 6 -48.38 64.05 -12.70
N SER A 7 -48.13 62.87 -13.27
CA SER A 7 -47.13 61.91 -12.85
C SER A 7 -45.71 62.48 -13.02
N PRO A 8 -44.83 62.45 -12.01
CA PRO A 8 -43.43 62.75 -12.23
C PRO A 8 -42.78 61.63 -13.03
N GLU A 9 -42.11 62.01 -14.11
CA GLU A 9 -41.26 61.16 -14.94
C GLU A 9 -40.27 60.37 -14.07
N TYR A 10 -40.35 59.05 -14.13
CA TYR A 10 -39.32 58.16 -13.61
C TYR A 10 -38.09 58.28 -14.51
N ARG A 11 -37.18 59.21 -14.19
CA ARG A 11 -35.86 59.31 -14.83
C ARG A 11 -34.97 58.21 -14.26
N ASP A 12 -34.90 57.11 -15.00
CA ASP A 12 -33.92 56.05 -14.76
C ASP A 12 -32.51 56.58 -15.07
N THR A 13 -31.87 57.17 -14.07
CA THR A 13 -30.49 57.69 -14.13
C THR A 13 -29.55 56.94 -13.19
N ALA A 14 -30.01 55.84 -12.58
CA ALA A 14 -29.20 55.05 -11.64
C ALA A 14 -28.05 54.27 -12.30
N PHE A 15 -28.02 54.15 -13.62
CA PHE A 15 -26.98 53.41 -14.35
C PHE A 15 -26.11 54.27 -15.28
N ALA A 16 -26.36 55.58 -15.36
CA ALA A 16 -25.70 56.46 -16.35
C ALA A 16 -24.39 57.11 -15.85
N ASP A 17 -24.04 56.97 -14.56
CA ASP A 17 -22.91 57.69 -13.94
C ASP A 17 -21.66 56.82 -13.67
N VAL A 18 -21.59 55.61 -14.23
CA VAL A 18 -20.45 54.68 -13.99
C VAL A 18 -19.32 54.86 -15.03
N PHE A 19 -19.62 55.46 -16.18
CA PHE A 19 -18.62 55.69 -17.24
C PHE A 19 -18.41 57.19 -17.48
N GLY A 20 -18.11 57.92 -16.41
CA GLY A 20 -17.51 59.24 -16.48
C GLY A 20 -16.19 59.16 -17.25
N ASP A 21 -16.15 59.95 -18.32
CA ASP A 21 -14.97 60.30 -19.10
C ASP A 21 -13.94 61.01 -18.20
N SER A 22 -12.72 60.49 -18.17
CA SER A 22 -11.55 61.26 -17.75
C SER A 22 -10.31 60.64 -18.38
N ASP A 23 -9.63 61.45 -19.18
CA ASP A 23 -8.31 61.25 -19.77
C ASP A 23 -7.24 60.94 -18.70
N GLY A 24 -7.22 59.68 -18.25
CA GLY A 24 -6.22 59.14 -17.33
C GLY A 24 -6.16 57.60 -17.30
N ARG A 25 -6.68 56.94 -18.34
CA ARG A 25 -7.18 55.55 -18.27
C ARG A 25 -6.24 54.43 -18.73
N GLU A 26 -4.96 54.68 -18.99
CA GLU A 26 -4.04 53.58 -19.38
C GLU A 26 -3.26 52.99 -18.20
N VAL A 27 -2.89 53.80 -17.21
CA VAL A 27 -2.04 53.35 -16.07
C VAL A 27 -2.80 52.50 -15.04
N ASN A 28 -4.11 52.72 -14.86
CA ASN A 28 -4.92 51.99 -13.88
C ASN A 28 -5.39 50.61 -14.37
N GLY A 29 -5.56 50.43 -15.68
CA GLY A 29 -5.94 49.13 -16.27
C GLY A 29 -4.82 48.10 -16.15
N GLU A 30 -3.58 48.51 -16.43
CA GLU A 30 -2.40 47.65 -16.30
C GLU A 30 -2.08 47.28 -14.84
N LEU A 31 -2.24 48.22 -13.90
CA LEU A 31 -2.11 47.96 -12.46
C LEU A 31 -3.20 47.00 -11.94
N SER A 32 -4.43 47.12 -12.45
CA SER A 32 -5.54 46.24 -12.10
C SER A 32 -5.34 44.82 -12.65
N GLU A 33 -4.91 44.67 -13.91
CA GLU A 33 -4.61 43.36 -14.51
C GLU A 33 -3.42 42.68 -13.83
N ASN A 34 -2.38 43.43 -13.45
CA ASN A 34 -1.25 42.89 -12.71
C ASN A 34 -1.66 42.40 -11.31
N LEU A 35 -2.56 43.13 -10.64
CA LEU A 35 -3.10 42.74 -9.33
C LEU A 35 -4.02 41.51 -9.44
N ARG A 36 -4.83 41.44 -10.50
CA ARG A 36 -5.68 40.26 -10.80
C ARG A 36 -4.84 39.03 -11.13
N LEU A 37 -3.77 39.18 -11.90
CA LEU A 37 -2.85 38.08 -12.18
C LEU A 37 -2.14 37.61 -10.91
N ARG A 38 -1.69 38.52 -10.05
CA ARG A 38 -1.10 38.18 -8.76
C ARG A 38 -2.09 37.46 -7.86
N SER A 39 -3.34 37.90 -7.77
CA SER A 39 -4.35 37.24 -6.92
C SER A 39 -4.67 35.83 -7.44
N VAL A 40 -4.79 35.65 -8.75
CA VAL A 40 -4.97 34.33 -9.38
C VAL A 40 -3.75 33.44 -9.11
N HIS A 41 -2.53 33.96 -9.27
CA HIS A 41 -1.31 33.18 -9.06
C HIS A 41 -1.08 32.81 -7.60
N VAL A 42 -1.37 33.71 -6.66
CA VAL A 42 -1.31 33.43 -5.21
C VAL A 42 -2.36 32.39 -4.83
N THR A 43 -3.59 32.51 -5.35
CA THR A 43 -4.67 31.56 -5.04
C THR A 43 -4.40 30.19 -5.65
N ASN A 44 -3.95 30.13 -6.89
CA ASN A 44 -3.56 28.89 -7.54
C ASN A 44 -2.32 28.27 -6.87
N GLY A 45 -1.28 29.06 -6.60
CA GLY A 45 -0.08 28.59 -5.92
C GLY A 45 -0.34 28.08 -4.50
N TYR A 46 -1.27 28.68 -3.76
CA TYR A 46 -1.70 28.15 -2.46
C TYR A 46 -2.45 26.82 -2.59
N ARG A 47 -3.35 26.71 -3.57
CA ARG A 47 -4.08 25.44 -3.83
C ARG A 47 -3.14 24.33 -4.28
N ASP A 48 -2.24 24.65 -5.21
CA ASP A 48 -1.25 23.73 -5.75
C ASP A 48 -0.26 23.31 -4.64
N GLY A 49 0.22 24.25 -3.82
CA GLY A 49 1.11 23.93 -2.70
C GLY A 49 0.46 23.04 -1.63
N ILE A 50 -0.83 23.22 -1.34
CA ILE A 50 -1.57 22.31 -0.44
C ILE A 50 -1.82 20.95 -1.08
N ALA A 51 -2.09 20.90 -2.38
CA ALA A 51 -2.25 19.64 -3.11
C ALA A 51 -0.93 18.87 -3.14
N GLU A 52 0.17 19.54 -3.48
CA GLU A 52 1.52 18.96 -3.57
C GLU A 52 2.06 18.52 -2.20
N SER A 53 1.83 19.30 -1.14
CA SER A 53 2.21 18.91 0.22
C SER A 53 1.44 17.68 0.72
N LYS A 54 0.19 17.50 0.26
CA LYS A 54 -0.61 16.32 0.63
C LYS A 54 -0.28 15.11 -0.21
N SER A 55 0.03 15.29 -1.50
CA SER A 55 0.40 14.18 -2.37
C SER A 55 1.79 13.64 -2.03
N SER A 56 2.78 14.51 -1.79
CA SER A 56 4.16 14.12 -1.44
C SER A 56 4.19 13.21 -0.22
N HIS A 57 3.58 13.60 0.89
CA HIS A 57 3.59 12.81 2.12
C HIS A 57 2.94 11.42 1.98
N VAL A 58 1.92 11.28 1.11
CA VAL A 58 1.27 9.99 0.85
C VAL A 58 2.14 9.12 -0.09
N GLN A 59 2.81 9.72 -1.07
CA GLN A 59 3.69 9.00 -1.98
C GLN A 59 4.95 8.50 -1.27
N ASP A 60 5.57 9.34 -0.44
CA ASP A 60 6.77 8.96 0.32
C ASP A 60 6.49 7.74 1.21
N GLY A 61 5.36 7.72 1.91
CA GLY A 61 4.96 6.55 2.71
C GLY A 61 4.64 5.30 1.88
N PHE A 62 4.13 5.47 0.65
CA PHE A 62 3.91 4.34 -0.26
C PHE A 62 5.24 3.79 -0.78
N ASP A 63 6.18 4.65 -1.16
CA ASP A 63 7.48 4.25 -1.69
C ASP A 63 8.32 3.50 -0.65
N GLU A 64 8.18 3.85 0.64
CA GLU A 64 8.79 3.12 1.74
C GLU A 64 8.06 1.78 2.04
N GLY A 65 6.72 1.78 1.99
CA GLY A 65 5.90 0.60 2.30
C GLY A 65 5.84 -0.47 1.20
N TYR A 66 5.92 -0.07 -0.07
CA TYR A 66 5.80 -0.95 -1.23
C TYR A 66 6.85 -2.08 -1.28
N PRO A 67 8.17 -1.79 -1.17
CA PRO A 67 9.18 -2.85 -1.19
C PRO A 67 9.05 -3.79 0.02
N LEU A 68 8.68 -3.26 1.19
CA LEU A 68 8.42 -4.08 2.37
C LEU A 68 7.27 -5.06 2.12
N GLY A 69 6.14 -4.56 1.62
CA GLY A 69 4.97 -5.38 1.28
C GLY A 69 5.30 -6.48 0.28
N ALA A 70 6.14 -6.17 -0.72
CA ALA A 70 6.62 -7.14 -1.70
C ALA A 70 7.46 -8.26 -1.07
N VAL A 71 8.42 -7.91 -0.20
CA VAL A 71 9.25 -8.90 0.51
C VAL A 71 8.41 -9.77 1.43
N LEU A 72 7.45 -9.18 2.13
CA LEU A 72 6.60 -9.89 3.08
C LEU A 72 5.64 -10.84 2.37
N GLY A 73 5.01 -10.38 1.28
CA GLY A 73 4.16 -11.21 0.43
C GLY A 73 4.93 -12.36 -0.21
N TYR A 74 6.15 -12.11 -0.69
CA TYR A 74 7.01 -13.17 -1.22
C TYR A 74 7.32 -14.24 -0.17
N LYS A 75 7.73 -13.84 1.05
CA LYS A 75 8.02 -14.77 2.15
C LYS A 75 6.80 -15.63 2.51
N ALA A 76 5.62 -15.01 2.58
CA ALA A 76 4.37 -15.71 2.87
C ALA A 76 4.02 -16.74 1.79
N ALA A 77 4.09 -16.34 0.52
CA ALA A 77 3.80 -17.22 -0.61
C ALA A 77 4.77 -18.40 -0.68
N TRP A 78 6.07 -18.15 -0.48
CA TRP A 78 7.09 -19.20 -0.45
C TRP A 78 6.81 -20.20 0.68
N LEU A 79 6.49 -19.71 1.87
CA LEU A 79 6.23 -20.56 3.03
C LEU A 79 4.99 -21.43 2.84
N LEU A 80 3.89 -20.86 2.30
CA LEU A 80 2.71 -21.63 1.93
C LEU A 80 3.04 -22.73 0.94
N LYS A 81 3.89 -22.46 -0.06
CA LYS A 81 4.29 -23.47 -1.04
C LYS A 81 5.18 -24.56 -0.47
N VAL A 82 6.09 -24.23 0.43
CA VAL A 82 6.89 -25.24 1.15
C VAL A 82 5.99 -26.16 1.97
N LEU A 83 5.02 -25.59 2.69
CA LEU A 83 4.07 -26.33 3.52
C LEU A 83 3.17 -27.25 2.68
N ASP A 84 2.64 -26.74 1.57
CA ASP A 84 1.85 -27.50 0.57
C ASP A 84 2.65 -28.70 0.03
N THR A 85 3.89 -28.45 -0.38
CA THR A 85 4.78 -29.49 -0.91
C THR A 85 5.08 -30.58 0.11
N ILE A 86 5.29 -30.22 1.39
CA ILE A 86 5.50 -31.20 2.47
C ILE A 86 4.24 -32.06 2.68
N CYS A 87 3.04 -31.45 2.66
CA CYS A 87 1.78 -32.18 2.78
C CYS A 87 1.61 -33.19 1.63
N THR A 88 1.78 -32.76 0.37
CA THR A 88 1.69 -33.64 -0.80
C THR A 88 2.76 -34.74 -0.79
N ALA A 89 3.98 -34.44 -0.33
CA ALA A 89 5.05 -35.42 -0.22
C ALA A 89 4.73 -36.52 0.80
N LEU A 90 4.12 -36.16 1.94
CA LEU A 90 3.67 -37.12 2.95
C LEU A 90 2.51 -37.99 2.44
N GLU A 91 1.55 -37.40 1.72
CA GLU A 91 0.44 -38.16 1.09
C GLU A 91 0.95 -39.20 0.08
N HIS A 92 1.98 -38.87 -0.71
CA HIS A 92 2.58 -39.80 -1.66
C HIS A 92 3.33 -40.96 -0.98
N ASP A 93 3.94 -40.73 0.19
CA ASP A 93 4.62 -41.78 0.96
C ASP A 93 3.62 -42.73 1.65
N HIS A 94 2.47 -42.19 2.10
CA HIS A 94 1.36 -42.96 2.69
C HIS A 94 0.70 -43.95 1.74
N ASN A 95 0.62 -43.65 0.44
CA ASN A 95 0.15 -44.61 -0.57
C ASN A 95 1.05 -45.85 -0.69
N ARG A 96 2.24 -45.87 -0.06
CA ARG A 96 3.17 -46.99 -0.02
C ARG A 96 3.11 -47.80 1.29
N SER A 97 2.52 -47.24 2.34
CA SER A 97 2.31 -47.90 3.63
C SER A 97 1.00 -47.44 4.24
N ASP A 98 -0.04 -48.27 4.09
CA ASP A 98 -1.27 -48.17 4.87
C ASP A 98 -0.90 -48.07 6.35
N SER A 99 -1.48 -47.10 7.06
CA SER A 99 -1.34 -46.86 8.51
C SER A 99 -0.19 -45.91 8.93
N ALA A 100 -0.39 -44.61 8.77
CA ALA A 100 0.08 -43.65 9.78
C ALA A 100 -0.78 -42.40 9.80
N GLN A 101 -1.94 -42.57 10.42
CA GLN A 101 -2.62 -41.58 11.26
C GLN A 101 -1.92 -40.22 11.36
N HIS A 102 -2.60 -39.22 10.81
CA HIS A 102 -2.50 -37.79 11.12
C HIS A 102 -2.03 -37.53 12.55
N THR A 103 -0.73 -37.39 12.76
CA THR A 103 -0.21 -37.08 14.10
C THR A 103 0.67 -35.84 14.00
N GLY A 104 0.07 -34.70 14.36
CA GLY A 104 0.77 -33.45 14.58
C GLY A 104 0.11 -32.22 13.94
N GLU A 105 -1.15 -31.98 14.28
CA GLU A 105 -1.80 -30.67 14.51
C GLU A 105 -1.21 -29.44 13.79
N TRP A 106 -1.45 -29.36 12.49
CA TRP A 106 -1.82 -28.11 11.82
C TRP A 106 -2.47 -28.50 10.50
N THR A 107 -3.60 -27.88 10.18
CA THR A 107 -4.20 -28.06 8.86
C THR A 107 -3.50 -27.08 7.92
N PHE A 108 -3.22 -27.48 6.68
CA PHE A 108 -2.79 -26.52 5.66
C PHE A 108 -3.73 -25.31 5.56
N SER A 109 -5.02 -25.53 5.80
CA SER A 109 -6.05 -24.50 5.92
C SER A 109 -5.78 -23.49 7.05
N ASP A 110 -5.22 -23.93 8.18
CA ASP A 110 -4.83 -23.05 9.29
C ASP A 110 -3.64 -22.17 8.90
N ALA A 111 -2.65 -22.75 8.22
CA ALA A 111 -1.52 -22.00 7.68
C ALA A 111 -1.98 -20.96 6.65
N GLN A 112 -2.90 -21.34 5.76
CA GLN A 112 -3.46 -20.43 4.76
C GLN A 112 -4.21 -19.27 5.41
N ARG A 113 -5.04 -19.55 6.42
CA ARG A 113 -5.79 -18.51 7.16
C ARG A 113 -4.86 -17.58 7.93
N GLU A 114 -3.83 -18.10 8.59
CA GLU A 114 -2.88 -17.29 9.36
C GLU A 114 -1.93 -16.48 8.45
N LEU A 115 -1.49 -17.03 7.31
CA LEU A 115 -0.58 -16.37 6.35
C LEU A 115 -1.30 -15.58 5.25
N SER A 116 -2.62 -15.38 5.36
CA SER A 116 -3.35 -14.49 4.46
C SER A 116 -2.81 -13.06 4.53
N MET A 117 -2.78 -12.37 3.38
CA MET A 117 -2.24 -11.00 3.27
C MET A 117 -2.90 -10.04 4.26
N ASP A 118 -4.22 -10.16 4.48
CA ASP A 118 -4.96 -9.34 5.44
C ASP A 118 -4.49 -9.50 6.89
N ASN A 119 -4.01 -10.70 7.25
CA ASN A 119 -3.52 -10.97 8.59
C ASN A 119 -2.05 -10.55 8.72
N ILE A 120 -1.24 -10.79 7.70
CA ILE A 120 0.16 -10.38 7.65
C ILE A 120 0.30 -8.85 7.64
N LEU A 121 -0.60 -8.14 6.97
CA LEU A 121 -0.64 -6.69 6.92
C LEU A 121 -1.64 -6.08 7.91
N SER A 122 -2.04 -6.82 8.94
CA SER A 122 -2.97 -6.30 9.94
C SER A 122 -2.33 -5.19 10.77
N ALA A 123 -3.13 -4.18 11.11
CA ALA A 123 -2.69 -3.01 11.87
C ALA A 123 -2.07 -3.34 13.24
N GLN A 124 -2.32 -4.54 13.79
CA GLN A 124 -1.70 -5.02 15.04
C GLN A 124 -0.19 -5.21 14.96
N TYR A 125 0.39 -5.33 13.76
CA TYR A 125 1.83 -5.48 13.56
C TYR A 125 2.52 -4.17 13.16
N PHE A 126 1.74 -3.11 12.92
CA PHE A 126 2.23 -1.77 12.61
C PHE A 126 2.15 -0.90 13.86
N ASP A 127 3.32 -0.46 14.36
CA ASP A 127 3.36 0.50 15.47
C ASP A 127 3.05 1.91 14.98
N GLN A 128 2.61 2.77 15.91
CA GLN A 128 2.35 4.19 15.65
C GLN A 128 3.59 4.96 15.18
N ASP A 129 4.78 4.42 15.43
CA ASP A 129 6.07 5.00 15.06
C ASP A 129 6.46 4.78 13.58
N GLY A 130 5.74 3.89 12.85
CA GLY A 130 5.98 3.69 11.42
C GLY A 130 7.33 3.05 11.05
N ASP A 131 8.03 2.40 11.99
CA ASP A 131 9.29 1.70 11.70
C ASP A 131 9.05 0.40 10.90
N LEU A 132 9.09 0.54 9.58
CA LEU A 132 8.87 -0.51 8.58
C LEU A 132 9.99 -1.57 8.57
N ASP A 133 11.23 -1.18 8.87
CA ASP A 133 12.40 -2.06 8.83
C ASP A 133 12.34 -3.17 9.88
N ARG A 134 11.83 -2.83 11.07
CA ARG A 134 11.66 -3.78 12.16
C ARG A 134 10.59 -4.83 11.82
N ILE A 135 9.52 -4.42 11.16
CA ILE A 135 8.41 -5.30 10.74
C ILE A 135 8.89 -6.33 9.70
N GLY A 136 9.67 -5.88 8.71
CA GLY A 136 10.23 -6.77 7.68
C GLY A 136 11.17 -7.86 8.21
N LYS A 137 11.82 -7.58 9.35
CA LYS A 137 12.74 -8.49 10.02
C LYS A 137 12.05 -9.42 11.02
N SER A 138 11.07 -8.92 11.77
CA SER A 138 10.56 -9.60 12.98
C SER A 138 9.08 -9.98 12.91
N HIS A 139 8.54 -10.30 11.74
CA HIS A 139 7.14 -10.71 11.63
C HIS A 139 6.87 -12.04 12.38
N PRO A 140 6.03 -12.05 13.44
CA PRO A 140 5.91 -13.20 14.35
C PRO A 140 5.23 -14.41 13.70
N LEU A 141 4.22 -14.19 12.84
CA LEU A 141 3.57 -15.29 12.12
C LEU A 141 4.52 -16.00 11.16
N ILE A 142 5.26 -15.23 10.35
CA ILE A 142 6.26 -15.80 9.44
C ILE A 142 7.31 -16.58 10.24
N ALA A 143 7.84 -16.02 11.34
CA ALA A 143 8.81 -16.72 12.18
C ALA A 143 8.25 -18.04 12.75
N LYS A 144 7.02 -18.04 13.27
CA LYS A 144 6.32 -19.25 13.75
C LYS A 144 6.25 -20.32 12.67
N TRP A 145 5.76 -19.97 11.49
CA TRP A 145 5.55 -20.91 10.40
C TRP A 145 6.86 -21.36 9.73
N THR A 146 7.89 -20.50 9.68
CA THR A 146 9.22 -20.88 9.20
C THR A 146 9.87 -21.92 10.11
N LEU A 147 9.83 -21.72 11.43
CA LEU A 147 10.36 -22.69 12.40
C LEU A 147 9.66 -24.06 12.27
N LEU A 148 8.33 -24.02 12.10
CA LEU A 148 7.53 -25.22 11.91
C LEU A 148 7.90 -25.96 10.61
N ALA A 149 8.08 -25.23 9.51
CA ALA A 149 8.49 -25.80 8.22
C ALA A 149 9.88 -26.44 8.32
N GLU A 150 10.87 -25.74 8.88
CA GLU A 150 12.22 -26.26 9.09
C GLU A 150 12.24 -27.54 9.94
N GLY A 151 11.44 -27.57 11.01
CA GLY A 151 11.30 -28.74 11.88
C GLY A 151 10.70 -29.97 11.19
N ARG A 152 9.96 -29.77 10.09
CA ARG A 152 9.40 -30.84 9.25
C ARG A 152 10.37 -31.26 8.15
N THR A 153 11.01 -30.31 7.48
CA THR A 153 12.04 -30.59 6.47
C THR A 153 13.19 -31.42 7.05
N LYS A 154 13.66 -31.11 8.27
CA LYS A 154 14.70 -31.90 8.94
C LYS A 154 14.27 -33.34 9.24
N ARG A 155 12.97 -33.57 9.47
CA ARG A 155 12.42 -34.92 9.73
C ARG A 155 12.25 -35.73 8.45
N THR A 156 11.91 -35.09 7.32
CA THR A 156 11.77 -35.76 6.03
C THR A 156 13.13 -36.01 5.37
N HIS A 157 14.13 -35.15 5.61
CA HIS A 157 15.50 -35.31 5.13
C HIS A 157 16.28 -36.32 5.99
N ARG A 158 15.83 -37.59 6.05
CA ARG A 158 16.69 -38.69 6.47
C ARG A 158 17.81 -38.82 5.42
N PRO A 159 19.11 -38.74 5.77
CA PRO A 159 20.16 -38.93 4.79
C PRO A 159 20.13 -40.40 4.36
N GLU A 160 19.63 -40.66 3.17
CA GLU A 160 19.95 -41.87 2.41
C GLU A 160 21.46 -41.81 2.15
N LEU A 161 22.26 -42.34 3.08
CA LEU A 161 23.64 -42.71 2.80
C LEU A 161 23.58 -43.90 1.86
N PRO A 162 24.05 -43.82 0.60
CA PRO A 162 24.30 -45.03 -0.15
C PRO A 162 25.48 -45.74 0.51
N GLU A 163 25.18 -46.67 1.41
CA GLU A 163 26.11 -47.68 1.90
C GLU A 163 26.34 -48.71 0.78
N THR A 164 26.87 -48.24 -0.35
CA THR A 164 27.46 -49.13 -1.35
C THR A 164 28.96 -49.10 -1.13
N ALA A 165 29.41 -50.06 -0.32
CA ALA A 165 30.78 -50.52 -0.29
C ALA A 165 31.25 -50.73 -1.74
N VAL A 166 32.10 -49.83 -2.23
CA VAL A 166 32.87 -50.06 -3.44
C VAL A 166 33.96 -51.07 -3.06
N PRO A 167 33.94 -52.31 -3.57
CA PRO A 167 34.99 -53.26 -3.25
C PRO A 167 36.32 -52.72 -3.79
N LEU A 168 37.28 -52.60 -2.87
CA LEU A 168 38.67 -52.24 -3.11
C LEU A 168 39.24 -53.04 -4.29
N CYS A 169 39.48 -52.35 -5.41
CA CYS A 169 40.32 -52.83 -6.48
C CYS A 169 41.72 -53.10 -5.90
N HIS A 170 42.10 -54.37 -5.81
CA HIS A 170 43.47 -54.78 -5.47
C HIS A 170 44.42 -54.41 -6.63
N PRO A 171 45.59 -53.82 -6.37
CA PRO A 171 46.56 -53.56 -7.42
C PRO A 171 47.35 -54.83 -7.79
N ARG A 172 47.28 -55.14 -9.09
CA ARG A 172 48.17 -55.92 -9.98
C ARG A 172 48.71 -57.27 -9.53
#